data_AF-A0AAV7C4R6-F1
#
_entry.id   AF-A0AAV7C4R6-F1
#
_cell.length_a   1.000
_cell.length_b   1.000
_cell.length_c   1.000
_cell.angle_alpha   90.00
_cell.angle_beta   90.00
_cell.angle_gamma   90.00
#
_symmetry.space_group_name_H-M   'P 1'
#
loop_
_entity.id
_entity.type
_entity.pdbx_description
1 polymer ?
#
loop_
_entity_poly.entity_id
_entity_poly.type
_entity_poly.pdbx_seq_one_letter_code
_entity_poly.pdbx_strand_id
1 'polypeptide(L)'
;MNEWSVSPRIGDILQKLAPFLKMYAEYVKNFDNAMETVKTWTDRSAQFKHVVQEIQREGKCGSLTLQHHMLEPVQRIPRYEMLLKDYLRKLPQDSLDRKDAEKSLEIISTAASHSNTAIRKMENLKKLLMVYEMLGEEEDIVHPSNEFIKEGQILKLAARNTSAQERHLFLFNNMLLYCVPKFSLVGAKYSLRTKIGLDGMKVVETQNEDYPHTFQISGKERTLELQASSEQIKKEWIKALETAISEFQQRNETFIIAQAKKTEEASQEVSSAELGLRAPRWIRDNEVTMCMKCKEQFNALTRRRHHCRACGYVVCWKCSDYKAELKYDGNKSNKVCKDCYNILIGSNNSEEKEKRRGILEIESAEVSVNSVICSFLQYNEKSKPWQKVWCVIPKHEALVLYMYGAPQDVKAQATIPLLGYTVEESPRGVDLPYSFRLTQSKFVHGFSADSEELKQRWLKVINLAVIGETTSDREENGAEDGHLESSS
;
A
#
# COMPACT_ATOMS: atom_id res chain seq x y z
N MET A 1 -46.91 -7.23 -6.52
CA MET A 1 -46.97 -8.49 -5.75
C MET A 1 -48.38 -8.88 -5.29
N ASN A 2 -49.37 -7.98 -5.28
CA ASN A 2 -50.73 -8.29 -4.83
C ASN A 2 -51.42 -9.42 -5.63
N GLU A 3 -50.96 -9.71 -6.86
CA GLU A 3 -51.49 -10.77 -7.72
C GLU A 3 -50.59 -12.03 -7.78
N TRP A 4 -49.60 -12.15 -6.90
CA TRP A 4 -48.62 -13.25 -6.96
C TRP A 4 -49.26 -14.64 -6.87
N SER A 5 -50.33 -14.77 -6.09
CA SER A 5 -51.10 -16.02 -5.96
C SER A 5 -51.82 -16.42 -7.25
N VAL A 6 -52.05 -15.49 -8.17
CA VAL A 6 -52.81 -15.69 -9.42
C VAL A 6 -51.88 -15.69 -10.63
N SER A 7 -50.82 -14.90 -10.62
CA SER A 7 -49.80 -14.83 -11.68
C SER A 7 -48.40 -14.69 -11.06
N PRO A 8 -47.73 -15.80 -10.68
CA PRO A 8 -46.41 -15.78 -10.05
C PRO A 8 -45.32 -15.54 -11.10
N ARG A 9 -45.25 -14.31 -11.62
CA ARG A 9 -44.31 -13.89 -12.66
C ARG A 9 -43.56 -12.63 -12.25
N ILE A 10 -42.27 -12.60 -12.54
CA ILE A 10 -41.39 -11.43 -12.35
C ILE A 10 -40.67 -11.02 -13.64
N GLY A 11 -40.53 -11.93 -14.61
CA GLY A 11 -39.83 -11.67 -15.87
C GLY A 11 -40.54 -10.63 -16.73
N ASP A 12 -41.88 -10.60 -16.69
CA ASP A 12 -42.71 -9.64 -17.40
C ASP A 12 -42.52 -8.20 -16.88
N ILE A 13 -42.36 -8.06 -15.56
CA ILE A 13 -42.07 -6.78 -14.90
C ILE A 13 -40.67 -6.30 -15.29
N LEU A 14 -39.67 -7.19 -15.21
CA LEU A 14 -38.29 -6.85 -15.53
C LEU A 14 -38.13 -6.44 -17.00
N GLN A 15 -38.83 -7.10 -17.93
CA GLN A 15 -38.86 -6.70 -19.34
C GLN A 15 -39.41 -5.28 -19.56
N LYS A 16 -40.49 -4.91 -18.87
CA LYS A 16 -41.05 -3.55 -18.95
C LYS A 16 -40.08 -2.49 -18.45
N LEU A 17 -39.24 -2.83 -17.47
CA LEU A 17 -38.25 -1.94 -16.88
C LEU A 17 -36.92 -1.92 -17.66
N ALA A 18 -36.66 -2.92 -18.50
CA ALA A 18 -35.41 -3.11 -19.22
C ALA A 18 -34.96 -1.90 -20.07
N PRO A 19 -35.85 -1.15 -20.77
CA PRO A 19 -35.46 0.05 -21.50
C PRO A 19 -34.85 1.16 -20.63
N PHE A 20 -35.26 1.26 -19.36
CA PHE A 20 -34.75 2.26 -18.41
C PHE A 20 -33.34 1.91 -17.90
N LEU A 21 -32.89 0.66 -18.08
CA LEU A 21 -31.55 0.23 -17.70
C LEU A 21 -30.45 0.87 -18.55
N LYS A 22 -30.78 1.43 -19.72
CA LYS A 22 -29.83 2.21 -20.54
C LYS A 22 -29.26 3.41 -19.81
N MET A 23 -30.03 4.04 -18.91
CA MET A 23 -29.55 5.16 -18.09
C MET A 23 -28.46 4.72 -17.10
N TYR A 24 -28.50 3.47 -16.63
CA TYR A 24 -27.48 2.92 -15.74
C TYR A 24 -26.16 2.72 -16.48
N ALA A 25 -26.19 2.32 -17.76
CA ALA A 25 -24.98 2.20 -18.56
C ALA A 25 -24.25 3.55 -18.69
N GLU A 26 -24.99 4.65 -18.90
CA GLU A 26 -24.40 6.00 -18.96
C GLU A 26 -23.85 6.46 -17.60
N TYR A 27 -24.58 6.16 -16.50
CA TYR A 27 -24.09 6.43 -15.15
C TYR A 27 -22.79 5.67 -14.85
N VAL A 28 -22.74 4.37 -15.15
CA VAL A 28 -21.57 3.52 -14.95
C VAL A 28 -20.39 4.00 -15.78
N LYS A 29 -20.63 4.40 -17.04
CA LYS A 29 -19.61 4.96 -17.92
C LYS A 29 -18.98 6.25 -17.37
N ASN A 30 -19.78 7.11 -16.74
CA ASN A 30 -19.30 8.36 -16.13
C ASN A 30 -18.83 8.21 -14.68
N PHE A 31 -18.95 7.01 -14.08
CA PHE A 31 -18.72 6.80 -12.66
C PHE A 31 -17.29 7.14 -12.23
N ASP A 32 -16.28 6.71 -13.00
CA ASP A 32 -14.86 6.98 -12.70
C ASP A 32 -14.59 8.51 -12.70
N ASN A 33 -15.14 9.24 -13.67
CA ASN A 33 -15.02 10.71 -13.75
C ASN A 33 -15.73 11.42 -12.59
N ALA A 34 -16.93 10.96 -12.21
CA ALA A 34 -17.65 11.49 -11.06
C ALA A 34 -16.87 11.25 -9.74
N MET A 35 -16.24 10.08 -9.61
CA MET A 35 -15.44 9.72 -8.45
C MET A 35 -14.18 10.57 -8.32
N GLU A 36 -13.50 10.79 -9.44
CA GLU A 36 -12.34 11.68 -9.51
C GLU A 36 -12.72 13.13 -9.22
N THR A 37 -13.89 13.58 -9.71
CA THR A 37 -14.41 14.92 -9.44
C THR A 37 -14.67 15.12 -7.95
N VAL A 38 -15.38 14.20 -7.30
CA VAL A 38 -15.64 14.27 -5.85
C VAL A 38 -14.34 14.26 -5.06
N LYS A 39 -13.39 13.39 -5.41
CA LYS A 39 -12.06 13.36 -4.78
C LYS A 39 -11.34 14.70 -4.93
N THR A 40 -11.27 15.21 -6.16
CA THR A 40 -10.62 16.49 -6.48
C THR A 40 -11.21 17.64 -5.68
N TRP A 41 -12.53 17.73 -5.57
CA TRP A 41 -13.17 18.81 -4.80
C TRP A 41 -13.10 18.60 -3.28
N THR A 42 -13.08 17.36 -2.80
CA THR A 42 -12.80 17.04 -1.40
C THR A 42 -11.41 17.49 -0.99
N ASP A 43 -10.43 17.34 -1.89
CA ASP A 43 -9.04 17.74 -1.64
C ASP A 43 -8.83 19.25 -1.82
N ARG A 44 -9.48 19.87 -2.82
CA ARG A 44 -9.33 21.30 -3.15
C ARG A 44 -10.13 22.24 -2.25
N SER A 45 -11.30 21.82 -1.76
CA SER A 45 -12.22 22.69 -1.02
C SER A 45 -12.49 22.15 0.37
N ALA A 46 -11.92 22.82 1.38
CA ALA A 46 -12.19 22.51 2.79
C ALA A 46 -13.67 22.67 3.14
N GLN A 47 -14.37 23.63 2.51
CA GLN A 47 -15.80 23.82 2.70
C GLN A 47 -16.60 22.65 2.14
N PHE A 48 -16.29 22.19 0.92
CA PHE A 48 -16.93 21.01 0.34
C PHE A 48 -16.67 19.76 1.19
N LYS A 49 -15.41 19.53 1.59
CA LYS A 49 -15.03 18.43 2.49
C LYS A 49 -15.81 18.48 3.80
N HIS A 50 -15.92 19.64 4.43
CA HIS A 50 -16.67 19.81 5.66
C HIS A 50 -18.15 19.47 5.47
N VAL A 51 -18.79 19.99 4.42
CA VAL A 51 -20.19 19.67 4.09
C VAL A 51 -20.39 18.17 3.87
N VAL A 52 -19.51 17.52 3.11
CA VAL A 52 -19.58 16.07 2.88
C VAL A 52 -19.42 15.30 4.21
N GLN A 53 -18.47 15.68 5.06
CA GLN A 53 -18.25 15.05 6.36
C GLN A 53 -19.40 15.28 7.35
N GLU A 54 -20.04 16.44 7.31
CA GLU A 54 -21.25 16.73 8.10
C GLU A 54 -22.40 15.82 7.68
N ILE A 55 -22.69 15.74 6.38
CA ILE A 55 -23.78 14.93 5.84
C ILE A 55 -23.52 13.44 6.14
N GLN A 56 -22.30 12.95 5.92
CA GLN A 56 -21.94 11.56 6.20
C GLN A 56 -22.07 11.17 7.67
N ARG A 57 -22.04 12.13 8.59
CA ARG A 57 -22.20 11.90 10.03
C ARG A 57 -23.68 11.75 10.43
N GLU A 58 -24.60 12.12 9.54
CA GLU A 58 -26.02 11.95 9.79
C GLU A 58 -26.38 10.46 9.81
N GLY A 59 -27.25 10.06 10.75
CA GLY A 59 -27.67 8.66 10.89
C GLY A 59 -28.30 8.05 9.62
N LYS A 60 -28.86 8.89 8.73
CA LYS A 60 -29.42 8.46 7.44
C LYS A 60 -28.39 7.93 6.44
N CYS A 61 -27.11 8.30 6.61
CA CYS A 61 -26.01 7.81 5.78
C CYS A 61 -25.48 6.45 6.24
N GLY A 62 -25.94 5.91 7.37
CA GLY A 62 -25.60 4.55 7.81
C GLY A 62 -24.10 4.30 7.96
N SER A 63 -23.34 5.32 8.37
CA SER A 63 -21.87 5.28 8.47
C SER A 63 -21.12 5.07 7.14
N LEU A 64 -21.81 5.18 6.00
CA LEU A 64 -21.22 5.05 4.67
C LEU A 64 -20.74 6.41 4.13
N THR A 65 -19.70 6.37 3.30
CA THR A 65 -19.21 7.59 2.64
C THR A 65 -20.04 7.93 1.41
N LEU A 66 -19.96 9.18 0.93
CA LEU A 66 -20.62 9.60 -0.31
C LEU A 66 -20.24 8.70 -1.49
N GLN A 67 -18.96 8.30 -1.58
CA GLN A 67 -18.47 7.40 -2.62
C GLN A 67 -19.11 6.01 -2.56
N HIS A 68 -19.42 5.53 -1.35
CA HIS A 68 -20.13 4.26 -1.17
C HIS A 68 -21.56 4.35 -1.71
N HIS A 69 -22.29 5.42 -1.39
CA HIS A 69 -23.64 5.64 -1.94
C HIS A 69 -23.63 5.84 -3.45
N MET A 70 -22.62 6.52 -4.01
CA MET A 70 -22.45 6.66 -5.45
C MET A 70 -22.24 5.32 -6.17
N LEU A 71 -21.72 4.31 -5.46
CA LEU A 71 -21.47 2.97 -5.99
C LEU A 71 -22.74 2.10 -6.02
N GLU A 72 -23.76 2.39 -5.20
CA GLU A 72 -24.99 1.58 -5.13
C GLU A 72 -25.71 1.41 -6.49
N PRO A 73 -25.86 2.44 -7.35
CA PRO A 73 -26.45 2.27 -8.68
C PRO A 73 -25.61 1.38 -9.60
N VAL A 74 -24.28 1.41 -9.45
CA VAL A 74 -23.35 0.53 -10.19
C VAL A 74 -23.52 -0.92 -9.73
N GLN A 75 -23.72 -1.15 -8.44
CA GLN A 75 -23.94 -2.47 -7.84
C GLN A 75 -25.30 -3.08 -8.20
N ARG A 76 -26.29 -2.25 -8.52
CA ARG A 76 -27.68 -2.68 -8.69
C ARG A 76 -27.88 -3.58 -9.91
N ILE A 77 -27.22 -3.27 -11.03
CA ILE A 77 -27.36 -4.02 -12.30
C ILE A 77 -26.78 -5.45 -12.20
N PRO A 78 -25.55 -5.65 -11.69
CA PRO A 78 -25.01 -6.99 -11.43
C PRO A 78 -25.87 -7.83 -10.49
N ARG A 79 -26.47 -7.19 -9.47
CA ARG A 79 -27.34 -7.86 -8.51
C ARG A 79 -28.60 -8.39 -9.19
N TYR A 80 -29.22 -7.63 -10.09
CA TYR A 80 -30.35 -8.12 -10.88
C TYR A 80 -29.97 -9.30 -11.76
N GLU A 81 -28.81 -9.24 -12.43
CA GLU A 81 -28.31 -10.34 -13.24
C GLU A 81 -28.11 -11.63 -12.42
N MET A 82 -27.55 -11.52 -11.21
CA MET A 82 -27.37 -12.66 -10.30
C MET A 82 -28.69 -13.27 -9.85
N LEU A 83 -29.58 -12.43 -9.33
CA LEU A 83 -30.87 -12.86 -8.80
C LEU A 83 -31.70 -13.52 -9.91
N LEU A 84 -31.61 -13.00 -11.13
CA LEU A 84 -32.32 -13.55 -12.28
C LEU A 84 -31.70 -14.86 -12.78
N LYS A 85 -30.37 -15.01 -12.75
CA LYS A 85 -29.69 -16.29 -13.00
C LYS A 85 -30.09 -17.36 -11.97
N ASP A 86 -30.14 -17.00 -10.70
CA ASP A 86 -30.55 -17.93 -9.64
C ASP A 86 -32.04 -18.26 -9.72
N TYR A 87 -32.88 -17.27 -10.06
CA TYR A 87 -34.30 -17.46 -10.35
C TYR A 87 -34.50 -18.46 -11.49
N LEU A 88 -33.86 -18.27 -12.64
CA LEU A 88 -33.96 -19.16 -13.79
C LEU A 88 -33.53 -20.60 -13.50
N ARG A 89 -32.50 -20.76 -12.65
CA ARG A 89 -32.01 -22.07 -12.19
C ARG A 89 -33.06 -22.80 -11.34
N LYS A 90 -33.81 -22.08 -10.52
CA LYS A 90 -34.84 -22.61 -9.60
C LYS A 90 -36.22 -22.69 -10.23
N LEU A 91 -36.43 -22.02 -11.36
CA LEU A 91 -37.71 -22.00 -12.06
C LEU A 91 -37.99 -23.36 -12.71
N PRO A 92 -39.23 -23.88 -12.69
CA PRO A 92 -39.57 -25.10 -13.39
C PRO A 92 -39.38 -25.01 -14.91
N GLN A 93 -38.89 -26.11 -15.51
CA GLN A 93 -39.26 -26.57 -16.87
C GLN A 93 -40.03 -25.61 -17.79
N ASP A 94 -41.30 -25.64 -17.46
CA ASP A 94 -42.54 -25.31 -18.13
C ASP A 94 -43.14 -24.00 -17.63
N SER A 95 -42.44 -23.30 -16.74
CA SER A 95 -42.90 -22.02 -16.22
C SER A 95 -43.10 -21.01 -17.35
N LEU A 96 -44.28 -20.39 -17.35
CA LEU A 96 -44.64 -19.31 -18.27
C LEU A 96 -43.71 -18.09 -18.12
N ASP A 97 -43.05 -17.92 -16.98
CA ASP A 97 -42.14 -16.80 -16.71
C ASP A 97 -40.71 -17.02 -17.24
N ARG A 98 -40.37 -18.26 -17.65
CA ARG A 98 -38.99 -18.58 -18.03
C ARG A 98 -38.53 -17.77 -19.23
N LYS A 99 -39.33 -17.74 -20.30
CA LYS A 99 -39.02 -16.94 -21.50
C LYS A 99 -38.83 -15.46 -21.17
N ASP A 100 -39.69 -14.94 -20.29
CA ASP A 100 -39.67 -13.53 -19.93
C ASP A 100 -38.46 -13.18 -19.04
N ALA A 101 -38.07 -14.10 -18.16
CA ALA A 101 -36.88 -13.98 -17.32
C ALA A 101 -35.57 -14.16 -18.12
N GLU A 102 -35.51 -15.08 -19.08
CA GLU A 102 -34.35 -15.25 -19.97
C GLU A 102 -34.10 -14.01 -20.81
N LYS A 103 -35.16 -13.44 -21.41
CA LYS A 103 -35.08 -12.21 -22.19
C LYS A 103 -34.69 -11.00 -21.33
N SER A 104 -35.20 -10.92 -20.11
CA SER A 104 -34.76 -9.90 -19.15
C SER A 104 -33.26 -10.02 -18.82
N LEU A 105 -32.77 -11.25 -18.66
CA LEU A 105 -31.37 -11.52 -18.35
C LEU A 105 -30.44 -11.10 -19.49
N GLU A 106 -30.83 -11.34 -20.74
CA GLU A 106 -30.07 -10.91 -21.91
C GLU A 106 -29.92 -9.38 -21.95
N ILE A 107 -31.00 -8.64 -21.70
CA ILE A 107 -30.98 -7.16 -21.73
C ILE A 107 -30.13 -6.61 -20.58
N ILE A 108 -30.28 -7.16 -19.37
CA ILE A 108 -29.49 -6.77 -18.19
C ILE A 108 -28.00 -7.09 -18.41
N SER A 109 -27.68 -8.25 -18.98
CA SER A 109 -26.31 -8.67 -19.28
C SER A 109 -25.67 -7.77 -20.35
N THR A 110 -26.44 -7.31 -21.33
CA THR A 110 -25.96 -6.38 -22.36
C THR A 110 -25.71 -4.98 -21.79
N ALA A 111 -26.59 -4.49 -20.91
CA ALA A 111 -26.37 -3.23 -20.20
C ALA A 111 -25.14 -3.27 -19.29
N ALA A 112 -24.85 -4.44 -18.70
CA ALA A 112 -23.67 -4.69 -17.90
C ALA A 112 -22.36 -4.74 -18.71
N SER A 113 -22.40 -5.05 -20.02
CA SER A 113 -21.20 -5.37 -20.80
C SER A 113 -20.55 -4.21 -21.57
N HIS A 114 -21.08 -2.99 -21.54
CA HIS A 114 -20.59 -1.88 -22.39
C HIS A 114 -19.33 -1.14 -21.87
N SER A 115 -18.51 -1.72 -20.98
CA SER A 115 -17.24 -1.11 -20.54
C SER A 115 -16.26 -2.17 -20.00
N ASN A 116 -15.30 -2.65 -20.81
CA ASN A 116 -14.45 -3.82 -20.47
C ASN A 116 -13.66 -3.73 -19.15
N THR A 117 -13.22 -2.54 -18.74
CA THR A 117 -12.57 -2.30 -17.43
C THR A 117 -13.57 -2.19 -16.29
N ALA A 118 -14.74 -1.59 -16.53
CA ALA A 118 -15.81 -1.53 -15.56
C ALA A 118 -16.44 -2.91 -15.32
N ILE A 119 -16.59 -3.74 -16.37
CA ILE A 119 -17.05 -5.14 -16.29
C ILE A 119 -16.16 -5.94 -15.36
N ARG A 120 -14.82 -5.87 -15.50
CA ARG A 120 -13.90 -6.62 -14.62
C ARG A 120 -13.99 -6.15 -13.17
N LYS A 121 -14.04 -4.83 -12.94
CA LYS A 121 -14.28 -4.27 -11.60
C LYS A 121 -15.65 -4.69 -11.05
N MET A 122 -16.65 -4.79 -11.91
CA MET A 122 -18.02 -5.14 -11.58
C MET A 122 -18.21 -6.63 -11.29
N GLU A 123 -17.52 -7.52 -12.02
CA GLU A 123 -17.44 -8.95 -11.73
C GLU A 123 -16.69 -9.23 -10.43
N ASN A 124 -15.62 -8.48 -10.16
CA ASN A 124 -14.93 -8.57 -8.87
C ASN A 124 -15.82 -8.07 -7.72
N LEU A 125 -16.48 -6.92 -7.90
CA LEU A 125 -17.44 -6.38 -6.93
C LEU A 125 -18.62 -7.33 -6.68
N LYS A 126 -19.12 -7.98 -7.74
CA LYS A 126 -20.15 -9.01 -7.68
C LYS A 126 -19.74 -10.19 -6.80
N LYS A 127 -18.50 -10.69 -6.96
CA LYS A 127 -17.95 -11.77 -6.11
C LYS A 127 -17.77 -11.32 -4.66
N LEU A 128 -17.27 -10.11 -4.42
CA LEU A 128 -17.12 -9.55 -3.06
C LEU A 128 -18.46 -9.46 -2.34
N LEU A 129 -19.50 -8.96 -3.02
CA LEU A 129 -20.85 -8.85 -2.46
C LEU A 129 -21.47 -10.22 -2.15
N MET A 130 -21.22 -11.24 -2.99
CA MET A 130 -21.64 -12.61 -2.69
C MET A 130 -21.03 -13.11 -1.38
N VAL A 131 -19.71 -12.92 -1.21
CA VAL A 131 -19.03 -13.32 0.03
C VAL A 131 -19.56 -12.54 1.23
N TYR A 132 -19.82 -11.24 1.07
CA TYR A 132 -20.39 -10.40 2.12
C TYR A 132 -21.79 -10.84 2.58
N GLU A 133 -22.69 -11.15 1.64
CA GLU A 133 -24.02 -11.69 1.94
C GLU A 133 -23.92 -13.05 2.64
N MET A 134 -22.97 -13.89 2.23
CA MET A 134 -22.70 -15.18 2.87
C MET A 134 -22.16 -15.04 4.30
N LEU A 135 -21.53 -13.92 4.65
CA LEU A 135 -20.96 -13.66 5.98
C LEU A 135 -21.86 -12.85 6.92
N GLY A 136 -22.92 -12.22 6.39
CA GLY A 136 -23.91 -11.52 7.21
C GLY A 136 -23.55 -10.08 7.57
N GLU A 137 -23.05 -9.33 6.59
CA GLU A 137 -22.86 -7.88 6.68
C GLU A 137 -21.72 -7.37 7.59
N GLU A 138 -20.62 -8.12 7.75
CA GLU A 138 -19.44 -7.64 8.48
C GLU A 138 -18.69 -6.50 7.74
N GLU A 139 -18.74 -5.28 8.29
CA GLU A 139 -18.40 -3.99 7.64
C GLU A 139 -16.96 -3.85 7.05
N ASP A 140 -15.99 -4.69 7.44
CA ASP A 140 -14.57 -4.52 7.09
C ASP A 140 -14.06 -5.31 5.86
N ILE A 141 -14.95 -6.04 5.15
CA ILE A 141 -14.56 -6.91 4.01
C ILE A 141 -14.76 -6.21 2.66
N VAL A 142 -15.63 -5.20 2.59
CA VAL A 142 -16.01 -4.50 1.34
C VAL A 142 -15.05 -3.34 1.10
N HIS A 143 -13.82 -3.64 0.72
CA HIS A 143 -12.87 -2.64 0.24
C HIS A 143 -12.71 -2.72 -1.29
N PRO A 144 -12.75 -1.59 -2.04
CA PRO A 144 -12.63 -1.59 -3.51
C PRO A 144 -11.33 -2.22 -4.06
N SER A 145 -10.29 -2.37 -3.23
CA SER A 145 -9.02 -3.00 -3.61
C SER A 145 -8.95 -4.50 -3.34
N ASN A 146 -9.96 -5.09 -2.69
CA ASN A 146 -9.98 -6.53 -2.42
C ASN A 146 -10.33 -7.26 -3.72
N GLU A 147 -9.61 -8.33 -4.05
CA GLU A 147 -9.90 -9.17 -5.20
C GLU A 147 -10.10 -10.60 -4.74
N PHE A 148 -11.24 -11.19 -5.10
CA PHE A 148 -11.54 -12.57 -4.74
C PHE A 148 -10.75 -13.55 -5.60
N ILE A 149 -10.05 -14.50 -4.97
CA ILE A 149 -9.19 -15.48 -5.64
C ILE A 149 -9.84 -16.87 -5.64
N LYS A 150 -10.14 -17.43 -4.45
CA LYS A 150 -10.65 -18.80 -4.32
C LYS A 150 -11.49 -18.95 -3.06
N GLU A 151 -12.50 -19.82 -3.11
CA GLU A 151 -13.23 -20.30 -1.92
C GLU A 151 -13.29 -21.82 -1.88
N GLY A 152 -13.64 -22.38 -0.72
CA GLY A 152 -13.90 -23.80 -0.61
C GLY A 152 -13.97 -24.31 0.82
N GLN A 153 -14.55 -25.50 0.95
CA GLN A 153 -14.60 -26.26 2.20
C GLN A 153 -13.23 -26.86 2.52
N ILE A 154 -12.89 -26.89 3.80
CA ILE A 154 -11.66 -27.46 4.33
C ILE A 154 -11.92 -28.05 5.72
N LEU A 155 -11.17 -29.06 6.11
CA LEU A 155 -11.16 -29.54 7.50
C LEU A 155 -10.02 -28.88 8.25
N LYS A 156 -10.29 -28.34 9.44
CA LYS A 156 -9.27 -27.83 10.35
C LYS A 156 -8.97 -28.87 11.42
N LEU A 157 -7.70 -29.26 11.54
CA LEU A 157 -7.25 -30.21 12.54
C LEU A 157 -6.95 -29.51 13.87
N ALA A 158 -7.41 -30.08 14.97
CA ALA A 158 -7.17 -29.55 16.30
C ALA A 158 -5.87 -30.11 16.89
N ALA A 159 -5.01 -29.21 17.39
CA ALA A 159 -3.67 -29.56 17.87
C ALA A 159 -3.63 -30.49 19.10
N ARG A 160 -4.74 -30.64 19.85
CA ARG A 160 -4.75 -31.33 21.16
C ARG A 160 -5.62 -32.57 21.25
N ASN A 161 -6.61 -32.75 20.37
CA ASN A 161 -7.64 -33.77 20.55
C ASN A 161 -8.04 -34.46 19.23
N THR A 162 -7.19 -34.36 18.20
CA THR A 162 -7.35 -34.97 16.86
C THR A 162 -8.70 -34.70 16.15
N SER A 163 -9.57 -33.85 16.71
CA SER A 163 -10.85 -33.54 16.10
C SER A 163 -10.65 -32.72 14.81
N ALA A 164 -11.22 -33.21 13.71
CA ALA A 164 -11.33 -32.48 12.45
C ALA A 164 -12.64 -31.68 12.46
N GLN A 165 -12.56 -30.39 12.13
CA GLN A 165 -13.71 -29.50 12.17
C GLN A 165 -13.94 -28.86 10.80
N GLU A 166 -15.17 -28.95 10.29
CA GLU A 166 -15.52 -28.37 8.98
C GLU A 166 -15.46 -26.84 9.00
N ARG A 167 -14.82 -26.29 7.98
CA ARG A 167 -14.57 -24.87 7.80
C ARG A 167 -14.73 -24.49 6.34
N HIS A 168 -14.86 -23.19 6.12
CA HIS A 168 -14.87 -22.60 4.80
C HIS A 168 -13.82 -21.50 4.73
N LEU A 169 -13.06 -21.48 3.64
CA LEU A 169 -12.04 -20.47 3.37
C LEU A 169 -12.50 -19.55 2.26
N PHE A 170 -12.22 -18.25 2.39
CA PHE A 170 -12.28 -17.28 1.30
C PHE A 170 -10.92 -16.60 1.18
N LEU A 171 -10.21 -16.84 0.09
CA LEU A 171 -8.92 -16.25 -0.21
C LEU A 171 -9.10 -15.00 -1.08
N PHE A 172 -8.54 -13.89 -0.61
CA PHE A 172 -8.43 -12.62 -1.31
C PHE A 172 -6.97 -12.28 -1.60
N ASN A 173 -6.74 -11.29 -2.45
CA ASN A 173 -5.41 -10.79 -2.82
C ASN A 173 -4.57 -10.21 -1.67
N ASN A 174 -5.14 -9.94 -0.49
CA ASN A 174 -4.44 -9.38 0.67
C ASN A 174 -4.71 -10.13 1.98
N MET A 175 -5.66 -11.06 2.01
CA MET A 175 -6.06 -11.77 3.23
C MET A 175 -6.73 -13.11 2.94
N LEU A 176 -6.68 -14.01 3.91
CA LEU A 176 -7.46 -15.24 3.96
C LEU A 176 -8.50 -15.14 5.08
N LEU A 177 -9.77 -15.36 4.75
CA LEU A 177 -10.86 -15.47 5.72
C LEU A 177 -11.09 -16.92 6.11
N TYR A 178 -11.08 -17.19 7.40
CA TYR A 178 -11.34 -18.49 8.00
C TYR A 178 -12.70 -18.47 8.68
N CYS A 179 -13.64 -19.26 8.16
CA CYS A 179 -15.05 -19.18 8.53
C CYS A 179 -15.61 -20.52 9.03
N VAL A 180 -16.63 -20.45 9.88
CA VAL A 180 -17.44 -21.61 10.30
C VAL A 180 -18.79 -21.61 9.58
N PRO A 181 -19.32 -22.78 9.20
CA PRO A 181 -20.71 -22.90 8.73
C PRO A 181 -21.69 -22.41 9.79
N LYS A 182 -22.73 -21.68 9.37
CA LYS A 182 -23.92 -21.35 10.16
C LYS A 182 -25.11 -22.13 9.60
N PHE A 183 -25.92 -22.68 10.48
CA PHE A 183 -27.18 -23.29 10.07
C PHE A 183 -28.21 -22.18 9.90
N SER A 184 -28.37 -21.67 8.68
CA SER A 184 -29.40 -20.70 8.34
C SER A 184 -30.09 -21.06 7.03
N LEU A 185 -31.43 -20.99 7.02
CA LEU A 185 -32.25 -21.25 5.83
C LEU A 185 -32.33 -20.02 4.91
N VAL A 186 -32.10 -18.81 5.43
CA VAL A 186 -32.07 -17.53 4.70
C VAL A 186 -31.06 -16.59 5.37
N GLY A 187 -30.18 -15.93 4.60
CA GLY A 187 -29.16 -15.00 5.11
C GLY A 187 -27.76 -15.63 5.25
N ALA A 188 -26.99 -15.15 6.24
CA ALA A 188 -25.58 -15.50 6.44
C ALA A 188 -25.35 -17.02 6.58
N LYS A 189 -24.60 -17.60 5.64
CA LYS A 189 -24.26 -19.03 5.57
C LYS A 189 -23.02 -19.39 6.40
N TYR A 190 -22.17 -18.40 6.64
CA TYR A 190 -20.92 -18.58 7.36
C TYR A 190 -20.73 -17.48 8.41
N SER A 191 -19.94 -17.77 9.44
CA SER A 191 -19.46 -16.77 10.41
C SER A 191 -17.96 -16.66 10.28
N LEU A 192 -17.43 -15.44 10.18
CA LEU A 192 -16.00 -15.23 10.25
C LEU A 192 -15.47 -15.61 11.64
N ARG A 193 -14.38 -16.36 11.68
CA ARG A 193 -13.66 -16.68 12.93
C ARG A 193 -12.35 -15.94 13.03
N THR A 194 -11.63 -15.84 11.92
CA THR A 194 -10.32 -15.19 11.89
C THR A 194 -10.03 -14.70 10.48
N LYS A 195 -9.46 -13.50 10.39
CA LYS A 195 -8.82 -12.96 9.18
C LYS A 195 -7.31 -13.11 9.35
N ILE A 196 -6.63 -13.63 8.35
CA ILE A 196 -5.19 -13.84 8.36
C ILE A 196 -4.59 -13.05 7.19
N GLY A 197 -3.70 -12.11 7.47
CA GLY A 197 -3.04 -11.33 6.43
C GLY A 197 -2.05 -12.17 5.62
N LEU A 198 -1.90 -11.88 4.32
CA LEU A 198 -0.90 -12.58 3.48
C LEU A 198 0.55 -12.13 3.76
N ASP A 199 0.72 -10.97 4.41
CA ASP A 199 2.04 -10.43 4.75
C ASP A 199 2.81 -11.34 5.72
N GLY A 200 3.91 -11.93 5.23
CA GLY A 200 4.70 -12.90 5.97
C GLY A 200 4.03 -14.25 6.18
N MET A 201 2.91 -14.54 5.49
CA MET A 201 2.25 -15.84 5.54
C MET A 201 3.14 -16.91 4.92
N LYS A 202 3.23 -18.08 5.57
CA LYS A 202 3.94 -19.27 5.08
C LYS A 202 2.97 -20.42 4.88
N VAL A 203 3.15 -21.16 3.79
CA VAL A 203 2.39 -22.37 3.48
C VAL A 203 3.38 -23.52 3.43
N VAL A 204 3.10 -24.60 4.16
CA VAL A 204 3.98 -25.77 4.24
C VAL A 204 3.13 -27.01 4.08
N GLU A 205 3.51 -27.89 3.15
CA GLU A 205 2.90 -29.21 3.05
C GLU A 205 3.27 -30.05 4.28
N THR A 206 2.27 -30.69 4.88
CA THR A 206 2.46 -31.53 6.07
C THR A 206 2.07 -32.96 5.74
N GLN A 207 2.66 -33.90 6.47
CA GLN A 207 2.27 -35.30 6.43
C GLN A 207 1.77 -35.67 7.81
N ASN A 208 0.55 -36.21 7.86
CA ASN A 208 -0.06 -36.68 9.08
C ASN A 208 -0.49 -38.14 8.85
N GLU A 209 -0.07 -39.04 9.73
CA GLU A 209 -0.31 -40.48 9.60
C GLU A 209 -1.81 -40.83 9.61
N ASP A 210 -2.59 -40.08 10.38
CA ASP A 210 -4.04 -40.30 10.54
C ASP A 210 -4.88 -39.50 9.52
N TYR A 211 -4.30 -38.47 8.90
CA TYR A 211 -5.02 -37.54 8.02
C TYR A 211 -4.24 -37.25 6.72
N PRO A 212 -4.64 -37.85 5.58
CA PRO A 212 -3.98 -37.58 4.31
C PRO A 212 -4.32 -36.18 3.80
N HIS A 213 -3.50 -35.68 2.87
CA HIS A 213 -3.69 -34.41 2.15
C HIS A 213 -3.66 -33.17 3.05
N THR A 214 -2.76 -33.16 4.03
CA THR A 214 -2.62 -32.09 5.01
C THR A 214 -1.62 -31.02 4.58
N PHE A 215 -1.86 -29.79 5.02
CA PHE A 215 -0.96 -28.67 4.87
C PHE A 215 -1.20 -27.65 5.97
N GLN A 216 -0.17 -26.89 6.29
CA GLN A 216 -0.19 -25.86 7.31
C GLN A 216 -0.10 -24.47 6.69
N ILE A 217 -0.91 -23.55 7.20
CA ILE A 217 -0.77 -22.12 6.93
C ILE A 217 -0.39 -21.40 8.21
N SER A 218 0.63 -20.56 8.15
CA SER A 218 1.15 -19.78 9.27
C SER A 218 1.20 -18.30 8.90
N GLY A 219 0.25 -17.52 9.39
CA GLY A 219 0.26 -16.05 9.29
C GLY A 219 0.56 -15.39 10.63
N LYS A 220 0.61 -14.06 10.65
CA LYS A 220 0.89 -13.26 11.86
C LYS A 220 -0.19 -13.45 12.94
N GLU A 221 -1.44 -13.58 12.51
CA GLU A 221 -2.58 -13.68 13.42
C GLU A 221 -2.77 -15.10 13.94
N ARG A 222 -2.47 -16.11 13.12
CA ARG A 222 -2.74 -17.51 13.45
C ARG A 222 -2.03 -18.51 12.54
N THR A 223 -1.72 -19.67 13.12
CA THR A 223 -1.36 -20.91 12.40
C THR A 223 -2.52 -21.90 12.40
N LEU A 224 -2.82 -22.49 11.23
CA LEU A 224 -3.89 -23.48 11.03
C LEU A 224 -3.33 -24.72 10.32
N GLU A 225 -3.60 -25.88 10.90
CA GLU A 225 -3.41 -27.19 10.26
C GLU A 225 -4.68 -27.57 9.51
N LEU A 226 -4.58 -27.77 8.20
CA LEU A 226 -5.71 -27.95 7.30
C LEU A 226 -5.60 -29.26 6.54
N GLN A 227 -6.75 -29.87 6.26
CA GLN A 227 -6.87 -31.07 5.48
C GLN A 227 -7.83 -30.83 4.30
N ALA A 228 -7.34 -31.11 3.09
CA ALA A 228 -8.13 -31.10 1.87
C ALA A 228 -8.87 -32.43 1.67
N SER A 229 -9.98 -32.40 0.92
CA SER A 229 -10.74 -33.61 0.60
C SER A 229 -10.05 -34.53 -0.43
N SER A 230 -9.06 -34.02 -1.17
CA SER A 230 -8.25 -34.79 -2.10
C SER A 230 -6.87 -34.17 -2.30
N GLU A 231 -5.94 -34.98 -2.81
CA GLU A 231 -4.59 -34.53 -3.18
C GLU A 231 -4.62 -33.39 -4.21
N GLN A 232 -5.56 -33.45 -5.15
CA GLN A 232 -5.74 -32.42 -6.16
C GLN A 232 -6.17 -31.10 -5.53
N ILE A 233 -7.15 -31.14 -4.61
CA ILE A 233 -7.65 -29.94 -3.93
C ILE A 233 -6.57 -29.34 -3.02
N LYS A 234 -5.75 -30.18 -2.37
CA LYS A 234 -4.58 -29.74 -1.61
C LYS A 234 -3.63 -28.92 -2.49
N LYS A 235 -3.21 -29.48 -3.62
CA LYS A 235 -2.30 -28.83 -4.57
C LYS A 235 -2.87 -27.52 -5.11
N GLU A 236 -4.17 -27.48 -5.40
CA GLU A 236 -4.84 -26.25 -5.83
C GLU A 236 -4.84 -25.15 -4.75
N TRP A 237 -5.09 -25.51 -3.50
CA TRP A 237 -5.06 -24.56 -2.39
C TRP A 237 -3.65 -24.03 -2.12
N ILE A 238 -2.65 -24.91 -2.05
CA ILE A 238 -1.24 -24.52 -1.86
C ILE A 238 -0.83 -23.58 -2.98
N LYS A 239 -1.05 -23.97 -4.24
CA LYS A 239 -0.71 -23.14 -5.39
C LYS A 239 -1.41 -21.78 -5.35
N ALA A 240 -2.70 -21.74 -5.03
CA ALA A 240 -3.45 -20.49 -4.98
C ALA A 240 -2.94 -19.56 -3.87
N LEU A 241 -2.61 -20.11 -2.70
CA LEU A 241 -2.05 -19.36 -1.57
C LEU A 241 -0.65 -18.83 -1.89
N GLU A 242 0.25 -19.68 -2.39
CA GLU A 242 1.62 -19.28 -2.77
C GLU A 242 1.61 -18.21 -3.86
N THR A 243 0.75 -18.38 -4.87
CA THR A 243 0.58 -17.37 -5.93
C THR A 243 0.07 -16.05 -5.35
N ALA A 244 -0.95 -16.09 -4.49
CA ALA A 244 -1.49 -14.88 -3.87
C ALA A 244 -0.46 -14.18 -2.97
N ILE A 245 0.32 -14.94 -2.20
CA ILE A 245 1.39 -14.40 -1.33
C ILE A 245 2.49 -13.75 -2.18
N SER A 246 2.95 -14.43 -3.24
CA SER A 246 3.97 -13.91 -4.16
C SER A 246 3.49 -12.65 -4.88
N GLU A 247 2.27 -12.64 -5.41
CA GLU A 247 1.70 -11.45 -6.04
C GLU A 247 1.49 -10.32 -5.04
N PHE A 248 1.08 -10.62 -3.80
CA PHE A 248 0.96 -9.60 -2.76
C PHE A 248 2.32 -8.98 -2.43
N GLN A 249 3.37 -9.80 -2.29
CA GLN A 249 4.75 -9.34 -2.10
C GLN A 249 5.23 -8.51 -3.28
N GLN A 250 5.04 -8.99 -4.51
CA GLN A 250 5.43 -8.27 -5.72
C GLN A 250 4.67 -6.95 -5.87
N ARG A 251 3.36 -6.90 -5.56
CA ARG A 251 2.56 -5.65 -5.55
C ARG A 251 3.03 -4.70 -4.47
N ASN A 252 3.40 -5.20 -3.29
CA ASN A 252 3.92 -4.38 -2.21
C ASN A 252 5.33 -3.87 -2.54
N GLU A 253 6.17 -4.68 -3.18
CA GLU A 253 7.48 -4.30 -3.72
C GLU A 253 7.34 -3.30 -4.87
N THR A 254 6.44 -3.51 -5.82
CA THR A 254 6.13 -2.51 -6.88
C THR A 254 5.46 -1.28 -6.33
N PHE A 255 4.75 -1.33 -5.19
CA PHE A 255 4.22 -0.15 -4.51
C PHE A 255 5.32 0.59 -3.74
N ILE A 256 6.30 -0.11 -3.16
CA ILE A 256 7.52 0.46 -2.56
C ILE A 256 8.43 1.05 -3.65
N ILE A 257 8.59 0.35 -4.77
CA ILE A 257 9.35 0.80 -5.96
C ILE A 257 8.58 1.90 -6.70
N ALA A 258 7.25 1.90 -6.74
CA ALA A 258 6.45 2.99 -7.30
C ALA A 258 6.33 4.16 -6.33
N GLN A 259 6.47 3.96 -5.01
CA GLN A 259 6.75 5.05 -4.07
C GLN A 259 8.17 5.59 -4.28
N ALA A 260 9.15 4.73 -4.55
CA ALA A 260 10.52 5.15 -4.88
C ALA A 260 10.59 5.88 -6.24
N LYS A 261 9.88 5.41 -7.27
CA LYS A 261 9.75 6.03 -8.61
C LYS A 261 8.83 7.25 -8.61
N LYS A 262 7.74 7.28 -7.82
CA LYS A 262 7.01 8.52 -7.53
C LYS A 262 7.84 9.48 -6.70
N THR A 263 8.86 9.01 -5.99
CA THR A 263 9.86 9.89 -5.34
C THR A 263 10.88 10.38 -6.36
N GLU A 264 11.18 9.64 -7.43
CA GLU A 264 11.98 10.12 -8.58
C GLU A 264 11.23 11.15 -9.46
N GLU A 265 9.92 11.02 -9.67
CA GLU A 265 9.12 12.02 -10.41
C GLU A 265 8.61 13.18 -9.53
N ALA A 266 8.50 12.99 -8.20
CA ALA A 266 8.06 14.03 -7.26
C ALA A 266 9.19 14.69 -6.46
N SER A 267 10.45 14.36 -6.73
CA SER A 267 11.63 15.09 -6.23
C SER A 267 12.00 16.29 -7.10
N GLN A 268 11.24 16.60 -8.16
CA GLN A 268 11.34 17.93 -8.75
C GLN A 268 10.86 18.95 -7.72
N GLU A 269 11.83 19.56 -7.04
CA GLU A 269 11.73 20.95 -6.61
C GLU A 269 10.88 21.71 -7.63
N VAL A 270 9.90 22.48 -7.17
CA VAL A 270 9.15 23.35 -8.07
C VAL A 270 10.19 24.16 -8.83
N SER A 271 10.32 23.95 -10.15
CA SER A 271 11.33 24.66 -10.92
C SER A 271 11.17 26.15 -10.63
N SER A 272 12.27 26.90 -10.61
CA SER A 272 12.20 28.34 -10.34
C SER A 272 11.18 29.06 -11.24
N ALA A 273 10.93 28.52 -12.43
CA ALA A 273 9.91 28.97 -13.39
C ALA A 273 8.45 28.70 -12.96
N GLU A 274 8.18 27.66 -12.18
CA GLU A 274 6.84 27.30 -11.69
C GLU A 274 6.55 27.76 -10.25
N LEU A 275 7.56 28.34 -9.59
CA LEU A 275 7.46 28.77 -8.20
C LEU A 275 6.34 29.81 -8.04
N GLY A 276 5.40 29.54 -7.14
CA GLY A 276 4.22 30.39 -6.91
C GLY A 276 3.12 30.30 -7.98
N LEU A 277 3.35 29.62 -9.12
CA LEU A 277 2.32 29.29 -10.13
C LEU A 277 1.50 28.06 -9.75
N ARG A 278 2.09 27.13 -9.00
CA ARG A 278 1.43 25.93 -8.45
C ARG A 278 1.72 25.76 -6.96
N ALA A 279 0.79 25.12 -6.25
CA ALA A 279 0.99 24.77 -4.85
C ALA A 279 2.07 23.68 -4.73
N PRO A 280 3.06 23.82 -3.83
CA PRO A 280 4.08 22.80 -3.62
C PRO A 280 3.54 21.65 -2.77
N ARG A 281 4.18 20.49 -2.87
CA ARG A 281 4.02 19.42 -1.88
C ARG A 281 4.71 19.84 -0.58
N TRP A 282 3.99 19.84 0.54
CA TRP A 282 4.58 20.11 1.83
C TRP A 282 5.31 18.88 2.38
N ILE A 283 6.53 19.09 2.85
CA ILE A 283 7.27 18.06 3.57
C ILE A 283 6.70 17.95 4.97
N ARG A 284 6.39 16.72 5.42
CA ARG A 284 5.76 16.52 6.73
C ARG A 284 6.74 16.86 7.85
N ASP A 285 6.23 17.38 8.96
CA ASP A 285 7.06 17.83 10.09
C ASP A 285 7.94 16.73 10.69
N ASN A 286 7.47 15.48 10.63
CA ASN A 286 8.19 14.31 11.14
C ASN A 286 9.23 13.74 10.16
N GLU A 287 9.27 14.23 8.92
CA GLU A 287 10.27 13.82 7.91
C GLU A 287 11.55 14.67 7.97
N VAL A 288 11.60 15.65 8.88
CA VAL A 288 12.74 16.56 9.07
C VAL A 288 13.03 16.90 10.52
N THR A 289 14.32 16.94 10.84
CA THR A 289 14.83 17.33 12.16
C THR A 289 15.46 18.71 12.17
N MET A 290 15.77 19.29 11.00
CA MET A 290 16.44 20.59 10.87
C MET A 290 15.77 21.53 9.87
N CYS A 291 16.05 22.82 10.01
CA CYS A 291 15.61 23.82 9.03
C CYS A 291 16.33 23.59 7.69
N MET A 292 15.55 23.40 6.61
CA MET A 292 16.09 23.13 5.27
C MET A 292 16.80 24.33 4.61
N LYS A 293 16.94 25.46 5.32
CA LYS A 293 17.67 26.64 4.83
C LYS A 293 18.93 26.91 5.63
N CYS A 294 18.80 27.09 6.95
CA CYS A 294 19.95 27.36 7.82
C CYS A 294 20.57 26.11 8.47
N LYS A 295 20.00 24.91 8.27
CA LYS A 295 20.54 23.61 8.73
C LYS A 295 20.61 23.42 10.26
N GLU A 296 20.12 24.38 11.03
CA GLU A 296 19.98 24.27 12.49
C GLU A 296 18.79 23.37 12.88
N GLN A 297 18.99 22.52 13.90
CA GLN A 297 17.98 21.60 14.42
C GLN A 297 16.74 22.34 14.97
N PHE A 298 15.57 21.77 14.71
CA PHE A 298 14.32 22.23 15.32
C PHE A 298 14.24 21.81 16.78
N ASN A 299 13.57 22.64 17.59
CA ASN A 299 13.24 22.32 18.97
C ASN A 299 11.87 22.93 19.34
N ALA A 300 11.20 22.37 20.35
CA ALA A 300 9.82 22.71 20.67
C ALA A 300 9.62 24.17 21.16
N LEU A 301 10.67 24.81 21.69
CA LEU A 301 10.56 26.07 22.42
C LEU A 301 10.99 27.27 21.57
N THR A 302 12.19 27.25 20.99
CA THR A 302 12.81 28.42 20.35
C THR A 302 12.87 28.31 18.83
N ARG A 303 12.75 27.10 18.27
CA ARG A 303 12.94 26.84 16.84
C ARG A 303 11.86 25.92 16.29
N ARG A 304 10.63 26.48 16.21
CA ARG A 304 9.45 25.80 15.67
C ARG A 304 9.53 25.63 14.14
N ARG A 305 8.77 24.65 13.64
CA ARG A 305 8.65 24.31 12.21
C ARG A 305 7.63 25.21 11.53
N HIS A 306 7.94 25.65 10.31
CA HIS A 306 7.05 26.41 9.45
C HIS A 306 7.22 25.97 8.00
N HIS A 307 6.12 25.85 7.26
CA HIS A 307 6.21 25.54 5.83
C HIS A 307 6.32 26.79 4.96
N CYS A 308 7.24 26.76 4.01
CA CYS A 308 7.25 27.69 2.89
C CYS A 308 6.06 27.39 1.97
N ARG A 309 5.18 28.36 1.73
CA ARG A 309 4.02 28.16 0.84
C ARG A 309 4.41 28.05 -0.64
N ALA A 310 5.61 28.46 -1.02
CA ALA A 310 6.07 28.41 -2.41
C ALA A 310 6.79 27.09 -2.77
N CYS A 311 7.68 26.58 -1.92
CA CYS A 311 8.44 25.35 -2.19
C CYS A 311 8.09 24.16 -1.28
N GLY A 312 7.28 24.36 -0.23
CA GLY A 312 6.83 23.28 0.66
C GLY A 312 7.84 22.83 1.72
N TYR A 313 9.05 23.40 1.71
CA TYR A 313 10.11 23.11 2.68
C TYR A 313 9.73 23.51 4.10
N VAL A 314 10.28 22.76 5.07
CA VAL A 314 10.16 23.07 6.50
C VAL A 314 11.34 23.94 6.93
N VAL A 315 11.02 25.12 7.42
CA VAL A 315 11.95 26.19 7.75
C VAL A 315 11.63 26.79 9.11
N CYS A 316 12.61 27.44 9.75
CA CYS A 316 12.36 28.17 10.99
C CYS A 316 11.75 29.54 10.70
N TRP A 317 11.28 30.21 11.76
CA TRP A 317 10.68 31.55 11.64
C TRP A 317 11.65 32.56 11.00
N LYS A 318 12.94 32.56 11.40
CA LYS A 318 13.98 33.44 10.82
C LYS A 318 14.17 33.24 9.32
N CYS A 319 14.03 32.00 8.84
CA CYS A 319 14.18 31.66 7.43
C CYS A 319 12.88 31.86 6.61
N SER A 320 11.76 32.16 7.26
CA SER A 320 10.44 32.30 6.64
C SER A 320 9.70 33.58 7.05
N ASP A 321 10.45 34.62 7.43
CA ASP A 321 9.86 35.90 7.83
C ASP A 321 9.39 36.76 6.65
N TYR A 322 9.39 36.18 5.45
CA TYR A 322 9.06 36.83 4.19
C TYR A 322 7.65 36.45 3.73
N LYS A 323 7.04 37.34 2.95
CA LYS A 323 5.74 37.07 2.31
C LYS A 323 5.76 37.46 0.85
N ALA A 324 5.28 36.59 -0.03
CA ALA A 324 5.17 36.84 -1.47
C ALA A 324 3.76 36.48 -1.95
N GLU A 325 3.31 37.14 -3.03
CA GLU A 325 2.04 36.81 -3.68
C GLU A 325 2.19 35.52 -4.49
N LEU A 326 1.29 34.56 -4.27
CA LEU A 326 1.30 33.28 -4.96
C LEU A 326 0.11 33.19 -5.91
N LYS A 327 0.38 33.07 -7.20
CA LYS A 327 -0.63 33.02 -8.26
C LYS A 327 -1.60 31.85 -8.09
N TYR A 328 -1.12 30.69 -7.64
CA TYR A 328 -1.98 29.53 -7.42
C TYR A 328 -3.03 29.74 -6.31
N ASP A 329 -2.81 30.69 -5.39
CA ASP A 329 -3.70 31.02 -4.27
C ASP A 329 -4.37 32.39 -4.49
N GLY A 330 -4.61 32.75 -5.76
CA GLY A 330 -5.28 34.00 -6.13
C GLY A 330 -4.49 35.26 -5.76
N ASN A 331 -3.15 35.21 -5.90
CA ASN A 331 -2.22 36.30 -5.56
C ASN A 331 -2.26 36.72 -4.08
N LYS A 332 -2.69 35.84 -3.17
CA LYS A 332 -2.63 36.14 -1.74
C LYS A 332 -1.19 36.18 -1.24
N SER A 333 -0.91 37.15 -0.36
CA SER A 333 0.38 37.30 0.33
C SER A 333 0.59 36.15 1.32
N ASN A 334 1.50 35.25 1.00
CA ASN A 334 1.73 33.99 1.70
C ASN A 334 3.15 33.90 2.25
N LYS A 335 3.32 33.23 3.39
CA LYS A 335 4.63 33.03 4.03
C LYS A 335 5.56 32.20 3.14
N VAL A 336 6.73 32.71 2.82
CA VAL A 336 7.72 32.03 1.99
C VAL A 336 9.10 32.09 2.63
N CYS A 337 10.00 31.19 2.23
CA CYS A 337 11.39 31.26 2.65
C CYS A 337 12.13 32.39 1.91
N LYS A 338 13.30 32.80 2.42
CA LYS A 338 14.15 33.85 1.82
C LYS A 338 14.37 33.61 0.32
N ASP A 339 14.77 32.40 -0.05
CA ASP A 339 15.10 32.04 -1.44
C ASP A 339 13.88 32.20 -2.36
N CYS A 340 12.72 31.68 -1.94
CA CYS A 340 11.49 31.82 -2.71
C CYS A 340 11.02 33.27 -2.81
N TYR A 341 11.20 34.07 -1.76
CA TYR A 341 10.88 35.49 -1.80
C TYR A 341 11.72 36.22 -2.85
N ASN A 342 13.04 35.97 -2.87
CA ASN A 342 13.94 36.58 -3.85
C ASN A 342 13.56 36.21 -5.30
N ILE A 343 13.25 34.93 -5.54
CA ILE A 343 12.81 34.44 -6.87
C ILE A 343 11.49 35.08 -7.28
N LEU A 344 10.48 35.10 -6.41
CA LEU A 344 9.12 35.56 -6.73
C LEU A 344 9.02 37.08 -6.91
N ILE A 345 9.80 37.85 -6.14
CA ILE A 345 9.79 39.32 -6.18
C ILE A 345 10.79 39.85 -7.22
N GLY A 346 11.58 38.98 -7.87
CA GLY A 346 12.59 39.40 -8.84
C GLY A 346 13.71 40.24 -8.20
N SER A 347 13.88 40.13 -6.89
CA SER A 347 14.94 40.81 -6.16
C SER A 347 16.23 40.02 -6.34
N ASN A 348 16.98 40.34 -7.39
CA ASN A 348 18.37 39.91 -7.59
C ASN A 348 19.33 40.60 -6.61
N ASN A 349 18.97 40.64 -5.32
CA ASN A 349 19.89 41.06 -4.26
C ASN A 349 20.37 39.83 -3.50
N SER A 350 21.27 39.09 -4.13
CA SER A 350 22.38 38.48 -3.42
C SER A 350 23.46 38.04 -4.41
N GLU A 351 24.51 38.84 -4.50
CA GLU A 351 25.89 38.34 -4.51
C GLU A 351 26.12 37.45 -3.26
N GLU A 352 25.42 36.32 -3.14
CA GLU A 352 25.83 35.27 -2.21
C GLU A 352 26.82 34.42 -3.00
N LYS A 353 28.12 34.72 -2.80
CA LYS A 353 29.23 33.85 -3.18
C LYS A 353 28.81 32.40 -2.94
N GLU A 354 28.83 31.57 -3.97
CA GLU A 354 28.71 30.11 -3.85
C GLU A 354 29.63 29.64 -2.72
N LYS A 355 29.07 29.47 -1.52
CA LYS A 355 29.79 28.78 -0.45
C LYS A 355 29.87 27.35 -0.93
N ARG A 356 31.08 26.90 -1.26
CA ARG A 356 31.39 25.50 -1.56
C ARG A 356 30.64 24.63 -0.55
N ARG A 357 29.71 23.81 -1.03
CA ARG A 357 28.95 22.87 -0.20
C ARG A 357 29.96 22.04 0.59
N GLY A 358 29.84 22.03 1.91
CA GLY A 358 30.68 21.18 2.75
C GLY A 358 30.40 19.70 2.45
N ILE A 359 31.36 18.80 2.69
CA ILE A 359 31.22 17.35 2.45
C ILE A 359 30.00 16.70 3.13
N LEU A 360 29.45 17.33 4.19
CA LEU A 360 28.25 16.87 4.91
C LEU A 360 26.95 17.54 4.45
N GLU A 361 27.02 18.49 3.52
CA GLU A 361 25.86 19.27 3.05
C GLU A 361 25.18 18.60 1.84
N ILE A 362 25.11 17.27 1.90
CA ILE A 362 24.46 16.43 0.90
C ILE A 362 23.05 16.10 1.39
N GLU A 363 22.05 16.33 0.55
CA GLU A 363 20.65 16.15 0.93
C GLU A 363 20.28 14.67 1.03
N SER A 364 19.68 14.27 2.15
CA SER A 364 19.27 12.87 2.39
C SER A 364 18.38 12.33 1.29
N ALA A 365 17.44 13.14 0.79
CA ALA A 365 16.54 12.76 -0.28
C ALA A 365 17.29 12.45 -1.58
N GLU A 366 18.27 13.27 -1.95
CA GLU A 366 19.09 13.11 -3.15
C GLU A 366 19.88 11.80 -3.10
N VAL A 367 20.58 11.53 -2.00
CA VAL A 367 21.40 10.32 -1.89
C VAL A 367 20.59 9.05 -1.64
N SER A 368 19.41 9.14 -1.05
CA SER A 368 18.56 7.96 -0.81
C SER A 368 18.00 7.39 -2.11
N VAL A 369 17.63 8.27 -3.06
CA VAL A 369 17.10 7.88 -4.38
C VAL A 369 18.11 7.03 -5.14
N ASN A 370 19.39 7.41 -5.08
CA ASN A 370 20.46 6.70 -5.77
C ASN A 370 21.40 5.97 -4.80
N SER A 371 20.82 5.21 -3.88
CA SER A 371 21.56 4.45 -2.86
C SER A 371 21.69 2.96 -3.23
N VAL A 372 22.77 2.34 -2.75
CA VAL A 372 22.90 0.87 -2.70
C VAL A 372 21.96 0.32 -1.64
N ILE A 373 21.88 1.03 -0.50
CA ILE A 373 20.97 0.73 0.60
C ILE A 373 20.67 2.01 1.39
N CYS A 374 19.41 2.16 1.80
CA CYS A 374 18.99 3.15 2.78
C CYS A 374 17.84 2.62 3.64
N SER A 375 17.83 2.97 4.93
CA SER A 375 16.73 2.68 5.86
C SER A 375 17.02 3.32 7.23
N PHE A 376 16.04 3.26 8.13
CA PHE A 376 16.29 3.60 9.52
C PHE A 376 17.06 2.49 10.24
N LEU A 377 18.03 2.89 11.06
CA LEU A 377 18.72 2.02 12.01
C LEU A 377 18.72 2.67 13.40
N GLN A 378 18.78 1.84 14.44
CA GLN A 378 19.18 2.31 15.76
C GLN A 378 20.70 2.46 15.77
N TYR A 379 21.20 3.61 16.25
CA TYR A 379 22.61 3.94 16.28
C TYR A 379 23.10 4.30 17.67
N ASN A 380 24.29 3.84 18.01
CA ASN A 380 25.00 4.10 19.26
C ASN A 380 26.46 4.45 19.00
N GLU A 381 26.94 5.51 19.67
CA GLU A 381 28.36 5.88 19.69
C GLU A 381 28.81 6.11 21.13
N LYS A 382 29.90 5.45 21.56
CA LYS A 382 30.65 5.76 22.80
C LYS A 382 29.74 6.04 24.02
N SER A 383 28.91 5.07 24.36
CA SER A 383 28.05 5.07 25.56
C SER A 383 26.88 6.05 25.54
N LYS A 384 26.62 6.74 24.42
CA LYS A 384 25.40 7.54 24.23
C LYS A 384 24.15 6.64 24.20
N PRO A 385 22.95 7.15 24.47
CA PRO A 385 21.73 6.38 24.27
C PRO A 385 21.54 6.03 22.79
N TRP A 386 20.88 4.91 22.54
CA TRP A 386 20.47 4.52 21.20
C TRP A 386 19.49 5.54 20.63
N GLN A 387 19.71 5.91 19.37
CA GLN A 387 18.84 6.84 18.65
C GLN A 387 18.54 6.31 17.26
N LYS A 388 17.32 6.58 16.80
CA LYS A 388 16.89 6.24 15.45
C LYS A 388 17.50 7.25 14.47
N VAL A 389 18.24 6.76 13.49
CA VAL A 389 18.89 7.57 12.44
C VAL A 389 18.55 7.01 11.06
N TRP A 390 18.48 7.89 10.07
CA TRP A 390 18.33 7.50 8.66
C TRP A 390 19.70 7.28 8.04
N CYS A 391 20.00 6.04 7.67
CA CYS A 391 21.31 5.62 7.15
C CYS A 391 21.24 5.44 5.64
N VAL A 392 22.26 5.90 4.91
CA VAL A 392 22.34 5.83 3.45
C VAL A 392 23.75 5.51 2.99
N ILE A 393 23.91 4.54 2.08
CA ILE A 393 25.14 4.32 1.29
C ILE A 393 24.82 4.66 -0.17
N PRO A 394 25.28 5.80 -0.71
CA PRO A 394 25.02 6.21 -2.09
C PRO A 394 25.70 5.26 -3.09
N LYS A 395 25.15 5.07 -4.29
CA LYS A 395 25.81 4.27 -5.35
C LYS A 395 27.12 4.89 -5.84
N HIS A 396 27.14 6.22 -6.01
CA HIS A 396 28.33 6.94 -6.47
C HIS A 396 29.43 7.08 -5.41
N GLU A 397 29.10 6.85 -4.14
CA GLU A 397 30.03 6.85 -3.01
C GLU A 397 29.80 5.62 -2.13
N ALA A 398 29.85 4.43 -2.74
CA ALA A 398 29.49 3.16 -2.10
C ALA A 398 30.37 2.76 -0.91
N LEU A 399 31.47 3.50 -0.66
CA LEU A 399 32.38 3.29 0.46
C LEU A 399 32.11 4.21 1.66
N VAL A 400 31.10 5.08 1.59
CA VAL A 400 30.78 6.05 2.65
C VAL A 400 29.34 5.86 3.14
N LEU A 401 29.19 5.66 4.45
CA LEU A 401 27.90 5.62 5.12
C LEU A 401 27.53 7.01 5.64
N TYR A 402 26.42 7.56 5.17
CA TYR A 402 25.84 8.82 5.61
C TYR A 402 24.74 8.58 6.64
N MET A 403 24.72 9.39 7.70
CA MET A 403 23.70 9.32 8.75
C MET A 403 22.98 10.65 8.92
N TYR A 404 21.65 10.60 8.90
CA TYR A 404 20.74 11.74 8.98
C TYR A 404 19.78 11.59 10.16
N GLY A 405 19.22 12.70 10.63
CA GLY A 405 18.18 12.66 11.66
C GLY A 405 16.83 12.22 11.10
N ALA A 406 16.55 12.55 9.84
CA ALA A 406 15.35 12.15 9.12
C ALA A 406 15.57 12.13 7.59
N PRO A 407 14.66 11.49 6.82
CA PRO A 407 14.85 11.23 5.39
C PRO A 407 14.89 12.46 4.49
N GLN A 408 14.40 13.62 4.95
CA GLN A 408 14.38 14.88 4.20
C GLN A 408 15.37 15.92 4.75
N ASP A 409 16.31 15.52 5.61
CA ASP A 409 17.32 16.43 6.13
C ASP A 409 18.34 16.82 5.04
N VAL A 410 18.64 18.11 4.95
CA VAL A 410 19.56 18.69 3.94
C VAL A 410 21.05 18.67 4.35
N LYS A 411 21.36 18.00 5.46
CA LYS A 411 22.71 17.89 6.01
C LYS A 411 22.86 16.62 6.82
N ALA A 412 23.91 15.85 6.55
CA ALA A 412 24.26 14.68 7.34
C ALA A 412 24.71 15.07 8.75
N GLN A 413 24.29 14.29 9.75
CA GLN A 413 24.76 14.42 11.13
C GLN A 413 26.20 13.91 11.27
N ALA A 414 26.52 12.83 10.55
CA ALA A 414 27.84 12.24 10.50
C ALA A 414 28.01 11.37 9.25
N THR A 415 29.27 11.10 8.90
CA THR A 415 29.67 10.15 7.86
C THR A 415 30.67 9.17 8.41
N ILE A 416 30.65 7.94 7.90
CA ILE A 416 31.60 6.89 8.24
C ILE A 416 32.24 6.38 6.94
N PRO A 417 33.54 6.64 6.71
CA PRO A 417 34.26 6.01 5.60
C PRO A 417 34.47 4.54 5.94
N LEU A 418 33.76 3.63 5.28
CA LEU A 418 33.70 2.22 5.65
C LEU A 418 35.02 1.48 5.39
N LEU A 419 35.84 1.97 4.45
CA LEU A 419 37.10 1.33 4.07
C LEU A 419 38.01 1.07 5.29
N GLY A 420 38.36 -0.20 5.50
CA GLY A 420 39.22 -0.66 6.58
C GLY A 420 38.57 -0.76 7.96
N TYR A 421 37.24 -0.68 8.08
CA TYR A 421 36.53 -1.01 9.32
C TYR A 421 36.40 -2.54 9.50
N THR A 422 36.46 -3.01 10.73
CA THR A 422 36.11 -4.39 11.08
C THR A 422 34.63 -4.48 11.46
N VAL A 423 33.96 -5.53 10.97
CA VAL A 423 32.53 -5.78 11.20
C VAL A 423 32.38 -6.91 12.22
N GLU A 424 31.72 -6.63 13.33
CA GLU A 424 31.29 -7.63 14.31
C GLU A 424 29.78 -7.84 14.14
N GLU A 425 29.39 -8.98 13.57
CA GLU A 425 27.98 -9.26 13.22
C GLU A 425 27.11 -9.59 14.43
N SER A 426 27.70 -9.95 15.57
CA SER A 426 26.98 -10.34 16.78
C SER A 426 27.71 -9.81 18.03
N PRO A 427 27.59 -8.51 18.32
CA PRO A 427 28.28 -7.89 19.44
C PRO A 427 27.81 -8.44 20.79
N ARG A 428 28.74 -8.97 21.58
CA ARG A 428 28.45 -9.43 22.95
C ARG A 428 28.09 -8.24 23.86
N GLY A 429 27.08 -8.42 24.71
CA GLY A 429 26.68 -7.43 25.72
C GLY A 429 25.80 -6.27 25.21
N VAL A 430 25.13 -6.44 24.06
CA VAL A 430 24.14 -5.48 23.53
C VAL A 430 22.74 -6.08 23.67
N ASP A 431 21.82 -5.38 24.35
CA ASP A 431 20.44 -5.84 24.62
C ASP A 431 19.45 -5.56 23.48
N LEU A 432 19.96 -5.21 22.29
CA LEU A 432 19.13 -4.96 21.10
C LEU A 432 19.27 -6.11 20.10
N PRO A 433 18.14 -6.67 19.63
CA PRO A 433 18.15 -7.70 18.60
C PRO A 433 18.71 -7.14 17.29
N TYR A 434 19.21 -8.04 16.45
CA TYR A 434 19.70 -7.72 15.10
C TYR A 434 20.78 -6.62 15.09
N SER A 435 21.64 -6.61 16.11
CA SER A 435 22.72 -5.66 16.25
C SER A 435 23.99 -6.08 15.51
N PHE A 436 24.77 -5.11 15.07
CA PHE A 436 26.10 -5.26 14.49
C PHE A 436 26.97 -4.06 14.88
N ARG A 437 28.30 -4.21 14.85
CA ARG A 437 29.25 -3.18 15.29
C ARG A 437 30.36 -2.98 14.27
N LEU A 438 30.66 -1.71 13.97
CA LEU A 438 31.80 -1.32 13.14
C LEU A 438 32.89 -0.74 14.02
N THR A 439 34.12 -1.25 13.87
CA THR A 439 35.27 -0.79 14.66
C THR A 439 36.46 -0.44 13.76
N GLN A 440 37.07 0.72 13.98
CA GLN A 440 38.34 1.08 13.37
C GLN A 440 39.17 1.89 14.37
N SER A 441 40.28 1.31 14.84
CA SER A 441 41.12 1.92 15.87
C SER A 441 40.32 2.33 17.12
N LYS A 442 40.07 3.64 17.32
CA LYS A 442 39.33 4.22 18.46
C LYS A 442 37.85 4.54 18.15
N PHE A 443 37.41 4.28 16.92
CA PHE A 443 36.04 4.53 16.48
C PHE A 443 35.24 3.24 16.60
N VAL A 444 34.14 3.29 17.36
CA VAL A 444 33.25 2.17 17.62
C VAL A 444 31.82 2.64 17.41
N HIS A 445 31.16 2.05 16.42
CA HIS A 445 29.80 2.39 16.00
C HIS A 445 28.91 1.16 16.16
N GLY A 446 27.88 1.26 17.01
CA GLY A 446 26.87 0.22 17.20
C GLY A 446 25.63 0.51 16.37
N PHE A 447 25.13 -0.51 15.68
CA PHE A 447 23.91 -0.44 14.89
C PHE A 447 22.96 -1.58 15.27
N SER A 448 21.66 -1.36 15.10
CA SER A 448 20.63 -2.40 15.20
C SER A 448 19.52 -2.15 14.20
N ALA A 449 19.12 -3.21 13.50
CA ALA A 449 18.04 -3.19 12.51
C ALA A 449 16.71 -3.65 13.12
N ASP A 450 15.59 -3.32 12.46
CA ASP A 450 14.26 -3.72 12.92
C ASP A 450 13.94 -5.21 12.64
N SER A 451 14.71 -5.88 11.77
CA SER A 451 14.59 -7.31 11.47
C SER A 451 15.93 -7.95 11.11
N GLU A 452 16.00 -9.29 11.21
CA GLU A 452 17.19 -10.06 10.81
C GLU A 452 17.46 -9.91 9.31
N GLU A 453 16.41 -9.90 8.48
CA GLU A 453 16.54 -9.74 7.02
C GLU A 453 17.15 -8.37 6.68
N LEU A 454 16.73 -7.32 7.38
CA LEU A 454 17.28 -5.97 7.19
C LEU A 454 18.74 -5.90 7.64
N LYS A 455 19.08 -6.52 8.78
CA LYS A 455 20.48 -6.65 9.23
C LYS A 455 21.34 -7.34 8.18
N GLN A 456 20.89 -8.46 7.64
CA GLN A 456 21.64 -9.22 6.63
C GLN A 456 21.85 -8.41 5.34
N ARG A 457 20.86 -7.63 4.91
CA ARG A 457 21.02 -6.71 3.77
C ARG A 457 22.09 -5.63 4.03
N TRP A 458 22.11 -5.04 5.22
CA TRP A 458 23.14 -4.08 5.62
C TRP A 458 24.53 -4.70 5.68
N LEU A 459 24.66 -5.86 6.33
CA LEU A 459 25.93 -6.58 6.43
C LEU A 459 26.48 -6.95 5.05
N LYS A 460 25.63 -7.41 4.12
CA LYS A 460 26.05 -7.73 2.74
C LYS A 460 26.71 -6.52 2.06
N VAL A 461 26.14 -5.33 2.17
CA VAL A 461 26.69 -4.12 1.54
C VAL A 461 27.94 -3.62 2.27
N ILE A 462 27.89 -3.58 3.61
CA ILE A 462 29.00 -3.08 4.42
C ILE A 462 30.23 -3.99 4.28
N ASN A 463 30.07 -5.31 4.28
CA ASN A 463 31.18 -6.26 4.15
C ASN A 463 31.95 -6.10 2.81
N LEU A 464 31.28 -5.66 1.75
CA LEU A 464 31.95 -5.30 0.49
C LEU A 464 32.67 -3.94 0.62
N ALA A 465 31.97 -2.94 1.16
CA ALA A 465 32.51 -1.59 1.28
C ALA A 465 33.75 -1.50 2.18
N VAL A 466 33.84 -2.31 3.25
CA VAL A 466 35.01 -2.30 4.14
C VAL A 466 36.29 -2.81 3.50
N ILE A 467 36.19 -3.66 2.48
CA ILE A 467 37.33 -4.17 1.69
C ILE A 467 37.57 -3.38 0.40
N GLY A 468 36.76 -2.37 0.12
CA GLY A 468 36.86 -1.54 -1.08
C GLY A 468 36.15 -2.09 -2.32
N GLU A 469 35.34 -3.15 -2.17
CA GLU A 469 34.48 -3.69 -3.22
C GLU A 469 33.11 -3.03 -3.21
N THR A 470 32.46 -2.94 -4.37
CA THR A 470 31.07 -2.48 -4.49
C THR A 470 30.17 -3.57 -5.07
N THR A 471 28.86 -3.44 -4.91
CA THR A 471 27.90 -4.41 -5.47
C THR A 471 27.91 -4.44 -7.00
N SER A 472 28.28 -3.34 -7.66
CA SER A 472 28.44 -3.25 -9.12
C SER A 472 29.64 -4.05 -9.64
N ASP A 473 30.75 -4.08 -8.90
CA ASP A 473 31.98 -4.76 -9.35
C ASP A 473 31.80 -6.28 -9.46
N ARG A 474 30.85 -6.86 -8.71
CA ARG A 474 30.54 -8.30 -8.78
C ARG A 474 29.58 -8.66 -9.91
N GLU A 475 28.76 -7.72 -10.38
CA GLU A 475 27.88 -7.95 -11.53
C GLU A 475 28.65 -7.92 -12.86
N GLU A 476 29.71 -7.10 -12.96
CA GLU A 476 30.61 -7.09 -14.12
C GLU A 476 31.55 -8.31 -14.16
N ASN A 477 32.14 -8.71 -13.04
CA ASN A 477 33.04 -9.87 -12.98
C ASN A 477 32.33 -11.23 -13.15
N GLY A 478 31.02 -11.30 -12.88
CA GLY A 478 30.23 -12.54 -13.08
C GLY A 478 29.84 -12.82 -14.54
N ALA A 479 30.03 -11.85 -15.45
CA ALA A 479 29.69 -11.99 -16.86
C ALA A 479 30.84 -12.53 -17.72
N GLU A 480 32.09 -12.50 -17.25
CA GLU A 480 33.26 -12.95 -18.01
C GLU A 480 33.59 -14.45 -17.82
N ASP A 481 33.12 -15.10 -16.75
CA ASP A 481 33.45 -16.50 -16.43
C ASP A 481 32.60 -17.55 -17.18
N GLY A 482 31.68 -17.13 -18.06
CA GLY A 482 30.75 -18.01 -18.78
C GLY A 482 31.20 -18.50 -20.15
N HIS A 483 32.46 -18.27 -20.56
CA HIS A 483 32.88 -18.49 -21.94
C HIS A 483 34.22 -19.19 -22.13
N LEU A 484 34.58 -20.17 -21.29
CA LEU A 484 35.76 -21.01 -21.51
C LEU A 484 35.57 -22.40 -20.90
N GLU A 485 34.70 -23.25 -21.48
CA GLU A 485 34.82 -24.71 -21.32
C GLU A 485 33.95 -25.46 -22.35
N SER A 486 34.40 -25.48 -23.61
CA SER A 486 34.05 -26.54 -24.57
C SER A 486 35.08 -26.62 -25.69
N SER A 487 36.25 -27.19 -25.42
CA SER A 487 37.16 -27.76 -26.42
C SER A 487 38.25 -28.58 -25.73
N SER A 488 38.01 -29.89 -25.56
CA SER A 488 38.97 -31.00 -25.73
C SER A 488 38.28 -32.31 -25.39
#